data_AF-A0A553MLH2-F1
#
_entry.id   AF-A0A553MLH2-F1
#
_cell.length_a   1.000
_cell.length_b   1.000
_cell.length_c   1.000
_cell.angle_alpha   90.00
_cell.angle_beta   90.00
_cell.angle_gamma   90.00
#
_symmetry.space_group_name_H-M   'P 1'
#
loop_
_entity.id
_entity.type
_entity.pdbx_description
1 polymer ?
#
loop_
_entity_poly.entity_id
_entity_poly.type
_entity_poly.pdbx_seq_one_letter_code
_entity_poly.pdbx_strand_id
1 'polypeptide(L)'
;MTVLRRLLTRLLSPRVFTGGICGSAQQENRGFPSIQDLQELVKRLVHQQKSLTSAAASRDGETTDPRRPLVLPSKEAMKLCEKSEAVLEELEEIRACMRSESDTGSSAEKDLQMFSLLEKEQQQLRRSLYEIRSRLIESLVSSENPDETSVILEVMSGRTTGGDICQQFTAKLLEMYQRFASYKSWHWEVLKHTPTECGLGFIGVQGVIPIQLFISAMLSRESECSRAGVESINLESVMWISFSGSRMSSADQIEGSQNELKGADVGSVCSGGLHYASVRVTGDSVFRALCFEAGTHRVQVIPDSGLSSRMQRIHTGTATVIVLPDTQEMMVHVSAKDLRIDTFRSGGAGGQHVNSTDSAVRVTHLPTGTVCECQQYRSQLKNRQTALSELRSRLEQSMVGKQQELLVHSRVTQVGTRHQAERIRTYNFTQGRVTDHRIGFETRNIKEFMRGASLLEELHQLLQEKDQREKLMELMEISGQNMKSS
;
A
#
# COMPACT_ATOMS: atom_id res chain seq x y z
N MET A 1 40.42 -17.29 -26.05
CA MET A 1 39.13 -17.58 -25.38
C MET A 1 38.45 -16.38 -24.71
N THR A 2 39.17 -15.32 -24.32
CA THR A 2 38.56 -14.14 -23.64
C THR A 2 38.00 -13.07 -24.60
N VAL A 3 38.42 -13.06 -25.87
CA VAL A 3 37.96 -12.10 -26.89
C VAL A 3 36.66 -12.57 -27.58
N LEU A 4 36.47 -13.88 -27.79
CA LEU A 4 35.22 -14.45 -28.31
C LEU A 4 34.04 -14.27 -27.33
N ARG A 5 34.30 -14.25 -26.01
CA ARG A 5 33.29 -14.03 -24.96
C ARG A 5 32.75 -12.60 -24.91
N ARG A 6 33.50 -11.61 -25.44
CA ARG A 6 33.07 -10.20 -25.55
C ARG A 6 32.29 -9.89 -26.83
N LEU A 7 32.42 -10.73 -27.86
CA LEU A 7 31.63 -10.62 -29.09
C LEU A 7 30.26 -11.30 -28.95
N LEU A 8 30.18 -12.43 -28.23
CA LEU A 8 28.91 -13.13 -27.98
C LEU A 8 27.96 -12.40 -27.00
N THR A 9 28.48 -11.56 -26.11
CA THR A 9 27.64 -10.73 -25.21
C THR A 9 27.06 -9.48 -25.87
N ARG A 10 27.50 -9.12 -27.09
CA ARG A 10 26.89 -8.04 -27.89
C ARG A 10 25.77 -8.52 -28.82
N LEU A 11 25.60 -9.82 -29.02
CA LEU A 11 24.55 -10.41 -29.86
C LEU A 11 23.30 -10.83 -29.06
N LEU A 12 23.36 -10.82 -27.73
CA LEU A 12 22.28 -11.26 -26.83
C LEU A 12 21.74 -10.14 -25.92
N SER A 13 22.00 -8.86 -26.22
CA SER A 13 21.31 -7.75 -25.56
C SER A 13 20.05 -7.38 -26.34
N PRO A 14 18.86 -7.31 -25.70
CA PRO A 14 17.68 -6.76 -26.36
C PRO A 14 17.95 -5.27 -26.61
N ARG A 15 18.14 -4.90 -27.88
CA ARG A 15 18.16 -3.50 -28.32
C ARG A 15 16.76 -2.92 -28.06
N VAL A 16 16.64 -2.14 -26.99
CA VAL A 16 15.49 -1.24 -26.80
C VAL A 16 15.58 -0.18 -27.88
N PHE A 17 14.79 -0.37 -28.94
CA PHE A 17 14.63 0.57 -30.03
C PHE A 17 13.78 1.73 -29.53
N THR A 18 14.35 2.93 -29.50
CA THR A 18 13.64 4.18 -29.23
C THR A 18 12.97 4.69 -30.48
N GLY A 19 11.68 5.04 -30.38
CA GLY A 19 11.01 6.02 -31.25
C GLY A 19 10.07 5.43 -32.29
N GLY A 20 8.86 5.99 -32.36
CA GLY A 20 7.96 5.87 -33.50
C GLY A 20 6.52 5.57 -33.12
N ILE A 21 5.72 6.62 -33.00
CA ILE A 21 4.25 6.55 -33.04
C ILE A 21 3.84 5.99 -34.41
N CYS A 22 2.81 5.13 -34.40
CA CYS A 22 2.03 4.60 -35.54
C CYS A 22 2.39 3.18 -36.01
N GLY A 23 1.44 2.25 -35.91
CA GLY A 23 1.42 1.02 -36.71
C GLY A 23 1.04 -0.29 -35.98
N SER A 24 -0.25 -0.62 -36.03
CA SER A 24 -0.81 -1.98 -36.18
C SER A 24 -0.39 -3.12 -35.23
N ALA A 25 -1.34 -3.56 -34.38
CA ALA A 25 -1.78 -4.95 -34.13
C ALA A 25 -0.76 -6.13 -34.02
N GLN A 26 0.54 -5.90 -33.88
CA GLN A 26 1.59 -6.94 -33.80
C GLN A 26 2.43 -6.84 -32.51
N GLN A 27 1.83 -6.37 -31.41
CA GLN A 27 2.37 -6.55 -30.06
C GLN A 27 1.80 -7.82 -29.41
N GLU A 28 1.70 -8.93 -30.14
CA GLU A 28 1.42 -10.24 -29.54
C GLU A 28 2.72 -10.75 -28.89
N ASN A 29 2.63 -11.19 -27.62
CA ASN A 29 3.67 -11.83 -26.81
C ASN A 29 4.77 -10.98 -26.16
N ARG A 30 4.40 -10.03 -25.29
CA ARG A 30 5.27 -9.65 -24.16
C ARG A 30 5.06 -10.57 -22.94
N GLY A 31 5.49 -11.82 -23.05
CA GLY A 31 5.75 -12.70 -21.89
C GLY A 31 4.56 -13.04 -20.95
N PHE A 32 3.32 -12.74 -21.34
CA PHE A 32 2.12 -13.24 -20.68
C PHE A 32 1.80 -14.67 -21.13
N PRO A 33 1.18 -15.50 -20.27
CA PRO A 33 0.76 -16.86 -20.64
C PRO A 33 -0.19 -16.84 -21.84
N SER A 34 -0.17 -17.92 -22.61
CA SER A 34 -1.13 -18.10 -23.70
C SER A 34 -2.54 -18.24 -23.14
N ILE A 35 -3.56 -18.00 -23.98
CA ILE A 35 -4.95 -18.18 -23.54
C ILE A 35 -5.24 -19.63 -23.14
N GLN A 36 -4.57 -20.60 -23.79
CA GLN A 36 -4.66 -22.02 -23.45
C GLN A 36 -4.07 -22.31 -22.06
N ASP A 37 -2.93 -21.70 -21.71
CA ASP A 37 -2.34 -21.82 -20.38
C ASP A 37 -3.30 -21.29 -19.30
N LEU A 38 -4.01 -20.21 -19.61
CA LEU A 38 -4.96 -19.60 -18.68
C LEU A 38 -6.23 -20.45 -18.50
N GLN A 39 -6.76 -21.02 -19.58
CA GLN A 39 -7.88 -21.96 -19.51
C GLN A 39 -7.51 -23.19 -18.67
N GLU A 40 -6.31 -23.73 -18.89
CA GLU A 40 -5.79 -24.87 -18.12
C GLU A 40 -5.63 -24.51 -16.63
N LEU A 41 -5.12 -23.32 -16.32
CA LEU A 41 -5.05 -22.84 -14.94
C LEU A 41 -6.43 -22.74 -14.30
N VAL A 42 -7.43 -22.17 -14.99
CA VAL A 42 -8.80 -22.09 -14.45
C VAL A 42 -9.39 -23.47 -14.21
N LYS A 43 -9.19 -24.42 -15.16
CA LYS A 43 -9.63 -25.81 -15.01
C LYS A 43 -9.01 -26.46 -13.75
N ARG A 44 -7.71 -26.23 -13.51
CA ARG A 44 -7.02 -26.72 -12.30
C ARG A 44 -7.58 -26.11 -11.03
N LEU A 45 -7.80 -24.80 -10.99
CA LEU A 45 -8.36 -24.11 -9.81
C LEU A 45 -9.78 -24.60 -9.49
N VAL A 46 -10.64 -24.79 -10.50
CA VAL A 46 -11.99 -25.33 -10.32
C VAL A 46 -11.94 -26.78 -9.80
N HIS A 47 -11.01 -27.60 -10.31
CA HIS A 47 -10.83 -28.96 -9.83
C HIS A 47 -10.40 -29.01 -8.35
N GLN A 48 -9.43 -28.17 -7.96
CA GLN A 48 -9.00 -28.03 -6.57
C GLN A 48 -10.13 -27.59 -5.64
N GLN A 49 -10.98 -26.67 -6.09
CA GLN A 49 -12.15 -26.25 -5.30
C GLN A 49 -13.12 -27.42 -5.08
N LYS A 50 -13.43 -28.21 -6.11
CA LYS A 50 -14.33 -29.37 -6.00
C LYS A 50 -13.79 -30.41 -5.03
N SER A 51 -12.49 -30.73 -5.10
CA SER A 51 -11.88 -31.71 -4.19
C SER A 51 -11.96 -31.25 -2.73
N LEU A 52 -11.67 -29.98 -2.45
CA LEU A 52 -11.77 -29.41 -1.10
C LEU A 52 -13.20 -29.33 -0.58
N THR A 53 -14.16 -28.99 -1.44
CA THR A 53 -15.58 -28.96 -1.05
C THR A 53 -16.07 -30.37 -0.70
N SER A 54 -15.66 -31.39 -1.45
CA SER A 54 -15.97 -32.80 -1.15
C SER A 54 -15.26 -33.32 0.11
N ALA A 55 -14.04 -32.84 0.39
CA ALA A 55 -13.29 -33.17 1.60
C ALA A 55 -13.86 -32.50 2.86
N ALA A 56 -14.33 -31.25 2.74
CA ALA A 56 -15.01 -30.53 3.81
C ALA A 56 -16.39 -31.12 4.14
N ALA A 57 -17.11 -31.63 3.14
CA ALA A 57 -18.40 -32.29 3.35
C ALA A 57 -18.29 -33.67 4.03
N SER A 58 -17.09 -34.26 4.12
CA SER A 58 -16.83 -35.58 4.71
C SER A 58 -16.13 -35.54 6.07
N ARG A 59 -15.75 -34.36 6.58
CA ARG A 59 -15.08 -34.20 7.88
C ARG A 59 -15.76 -33.12 8.73
N ASP A 60 -16.45 -33.55 9.78
CA ASP A 60 -16.84 -32.67 10.89
C ASP A 60 -15.59 -32.21 11.66
N GLY A 61 -15.22 -30.93 11.49
CA GLY A 61 -14.55 -30.18 12.55
C GLY A 61 -13.03 -30.33 12.74
N GLU A 62 -12.23 -30.40 11.67
CA GLU A 62 -10.77 -30.21 11.79
C GLU A 62 -10.29 -29.01 10.96
N THR A 63 -9.68 -28.07 11.68
CA THR A 63 -9.16 -26.78 11.22
C THR A 63 -8.28 -26.92 9.99
N THR A 64 -8.74 -26.36 8.87
CA THR A 64 -7.95 -26.19 7.65
C THR A 64 -6.72 -25.34 7.93
N ASP A 65 -5.55 -25.88 7.58
CA ASP A 65 -4.24 -25.26 7.72
C ASP A 65 -4.22 -23.86 7.04
N PRO A 66 -4.00 -22.75 7.76
CA PRO A 66 -4.18 -21.38 7.26
C PRO A 66 -3.11 -20.92 6.24
N ARG A 67 -2.21 -21.82 5.83
CA ARG A 67 -1.05 -21.50 4.98
C ARG A 67 -1.26 -21.73 3.48
N ARG A 68 -2.41 -22.27 3.06
CA ARG A 68 -2.74 -22.41 1.63
C ARG A 68 -3.73 -21.31 1.23
N PRO A 69 -3.29 -20.20 0.62
CA PRO A 69 -4.21 -19.25 0.02
C PRO A 69 -4.97 -19.98 -1.10
N LEU A 70 -6.27 -20.22 -0.85
CA LEU A 70 -7.15 -20.85 -1.82
C LEU A 70 -7.65 -19.77 -2.77
N VAL A 71 -6.97 -19.58 -3.90
CA VAL A 71 -7.42 -18.63 -4.91
C VAL A 71 -8.63 -19.23 -5.62
N LEU A 72 -9.82 -18.78 -5.24
CA LEU A 72 -11.07 -19.20 -5.87
C LEU A 72 -11.22 -18.49 -7.21
N PRO A 73 -11.41 -19.23 -8.32
CA PRO A 73 -11.69 -18.60 -9.59
C PRO A 73 -13.04 -17.88 -9.52
N SER A 74 -13.07 -16.62 -9.95
CA SER A 74 -14.29 -15.83 -9.94
C SER A 74 -15.35 -16.46 -10.88
N LYS A 75 -16.64 -16.22 -10.59
CA LYS A 75 -17.74 -16.61 -11.51
C LYS A 75 -17.57 -16.01 -12.90
N GLU A 76 -16.90 -14.86 -12.97
CA GLU A 76 -16.59 -14.18 -14.22
C GLU A 76 -15.48 -14.88 -15.00
N ALA A 77 -14.41 -15.32 -14.33
CA ALA A 77 -13.31 -16.06 -14.95
C ALA A 77 -13.81 -17.36 -15.63
N MET A 78 -14.72 -18.09 -14.99
CA MET A 78 -15.35 -19.29 -15.60
C MET A 78 -16.14 -18.96 -16.86
N LYS A 79 -16.97 -17.90 -16.84
CA LYS A 79 -17.73 -17.44 -18.02
C LYS A 79 -16.82 -16.98 -19.15
N LEU A 80 -15.69 -16.35 -18.82
CA LEU A 80 -14.69 -15.91 -19.80
C LEU A 80 -13.94 -17.11 -20.40
N CYS A 81 -13.68 -18.16 -19.63
CA CYS A 81 -13.15 -19.42 -20.15
C CYS A 81 -14.11 -20.04 -21.18
N GLU A 82 -15.39 -20.21 -20.86
CA GLU A 82 -16.38 -20.77 -21.80
C GLU A 82 -16.46 -19.94 -23.10
N LYS A 83 -16.45 -18.61 -22.98
CA LYS A 83 -16.42 -17.71 -24.15
C LYS A 83 -15.14 -17.85 -24.97
N SER A 84 -13.99 -17.99 -24.33
CA SER A 84 -12.72 -18.18 -25.07
C SER A 84 -12.64 -19.54 -25.76
N GLU A 85 -13.24 -20.59 -25.20
CA GLU A 85 -13.34 -21.91 -25.85
C GLU A 85 -14.16 -21.81 -27.14
N ALA A 86 -15.34 -21.18 -27.10
CA ALA A 86 -16.17 -20.96 -28.29
C ALA A 86 -15.44 -20.16 -29.40
N VAL A 87 -14.74 -19.08 -29.05
CA VAL A 87 -13.99 -18.28 -30.04
C VAL A 87 -12.79 -19.06 -30.62
N LEU A 88 -12.17 -19.95 -29.85
CA LEU A 88 -11.10 -20.81 -30.37
C LEU A 88 -11.63 -21.86 -31.34
N GLU A 89 -12.80 -22.44 -31.06
CA GLU A 89 -13.49 -23.36 -31.97
C GLU A 89 -13.82 -22.67 -33.31
N GLU A 90 -14.44 -21.49 -33.28
CA GLU A 90 -14.73 -20.69 -34.49
C GLU A 90 -13.46 -20.39 -35.31
N LEU A 91 -12.34 -20.07 -34.64
CA LEU A 91 -11.05 -19.85 -35.31
C LEU A 91 -10.44 -21.11 -35.91
N GLU A 92 -10.72 -22.29 -35.36
CA GLU A 92 -10.31 -23.57 -35.91
C GLU A 92 -11.16 -23.94 -37.13
N GLU A 93 -12.48 -23.68 -37.08
CA GLU A 93 -13.39 -23.85 -38.22
C GLU A 93 -12.96 -22.98 -39.42
N ILE A 94 -12.70 -21.68 -39.20
CA ILE A 94 -12.21 -20.79 -40.27
C ILE A 94 -10.88 -21.30 -40.83
N ARG A 95 -9.96 -21.79 -39.97
CA ARG A 95 -8.69 -22.37 -40.43
C ARG A 95 -8.89 -23.66 -41.23
N ALA A 96 -9.89 -24.47 -40.89
CA ALA A 96 -10.23 -25.68 -41.61
C ALA A 96 -10.81 -25.36 -43.01
N CYS A 97 -11.74 -24.39 -43.10
CA CYS A 97 -12.28 -23.90 -44.37
C CYS A 97 -11.18 -23.42 -45.32
N MET A 98 -10.24 -22.62 -44.80
CA MET A 98 -9.09 -22.12 -45.58
C MET A 98 -8.20 -23.25 -46.11
N ARG A 99 -8.09 -24.39 -45.40
CA ARG A 99 -7.30 -25.56 -45.83
C ARG A 99 -8.04 -26.44 -46.85
N SER A 100 -9.36 -26.61 -46.70
CA SER A 100 -10.13 -27.46 -47.64
C SER A 100 -10.21 -26.87 -49.05
N GLU A 101 -10.20 -25.55 -49.17
CA GLU A 101 -10.29 -24.85 -50.47
C GLU A 101 -8.96 -24.84 -51.24
N SER A 102 -7.81 -24.92 -50.55
CA SER A 102 -6.51 -25.05 -51.23
C SER A 102 -6.33 -26.37 -51.99
N ASP A 103 -7.07 -27.42 -51.59
CA ASP A 103 -7.01 -28.75 -52.22
C ASP A 103 -8.02 -28.92 -53.37
N THR A 104 -9.02 -28.04 -53.47
CA THR A 104 -10.10 -28.10 -54.47
C THR A 104 -10.01 -26.94 -55.45
N GLY A 105 -9.05 -26.99 -56.37
CA GLY A 105 -8.84 -25.91 -57.35
C GLY A 105 -10.06 -25.64 -58.25
N SER A 106 -10.78 -24.53 -58.03
CA SER A 106 -11.78 -24.00 -58.97
C SER A 106 -12.02 -22.49 -58.82
N SER A 107 -12.07 -21.75 -59.95
CA SER A 107 -12.53 -20.34 -60.11
C SER A 107 -11.95 -19.24 -59.20
N ALA A 108 -10.80 -18.70 -59.63
CA ALA A 108 -9.96 -17.74 -58.92
C ALA A 108 -10.62 -16.44 -58.39
N GLU A 109 -11.69 -15.92 -58.99
CA GLU A 109 -12.27 -14.62 -58.56
C GLU A 109 -13.23 -14.71 -57.37
N LYS A 110 -13.99 -15.81 -57.25
CA LYS A 110 -14.93 -16.00 -56.13
C LYS A 110 -14.20 -16.41 -54.85
N ASP A 111 -13.17 -17.22 -55.00
CA ASP A 111 -12.28 -17.63 -53.92
C ASP A 111 -11.60 -16.41 -53.29
N LEU A 112 -11.13 -15.45 -54.10
CA LEU A 112 -10.49 -14.22 -53.61
C LEU A 112 -11.43 -13.37 -52.72
N GLN A 113 -12.72 -13.29 -53.07
CA GLN A 113 -13.69 -12.55 -52.26
C GLN A 113 -14.04 -13.30 -50.97
N MET A 114 -14.17 -14.63 -51.03
CA MET A 114 -14.41 -15.48 -49.86
C MET A 114 -13.25 -15.42 -48.87
N PHE A 115 -12.01 -15.60 -49.36
CA PHE A 115 -10.80 -15.51 -48.55
C PHE A 115 -10.66 -14.13 -47.87
N SER A 116 -10.99 -13.04 -48.57
CA SER A 116 -10.97 -11.70 -47.98
C SER A 116 -11.96 -11.53 -46.82
N LEU A 117 -13.12 -12.19 -46.89
CA LEU A 117 -14.10 -12.16 -45.80
C LEU A 117 -13.64 -13.01 -44.61
N LEU A 118 -13.13 -14.21 -44.86
CA LEU A 118 -12.59 -15.10 -43.81
C LEU A 118 -11.38 -14.49 -43.09
N GLU A 119 -10.49 -13.80 -43.81
CA GLU A 119 -9.35 -13.09 -43.20
C GLU A 119 -9.82 -11.96 -42.26
N LYS A 120 -10.86 -11.20 -42.66
CA LYS A 120 -11.44 -10.15 -41.82
C LYS A 120 -12.09 -10.72 -40.57
N GLU A 121 -12.83 -11.82 -40.72
CA GLU A 121 -13.46 -12.53 -39.60
C GLU A 121 -12.40 -13.11 -38.64
N GLN A 122 -11.37 -13.76 -39.18
CA GLN A 122 -10.22 -14.22 -38.40
C GLN A 122 -9.56 -13.07 -37.61
N GLN A 123 -9.40 -11.91 -38.23
CA GLN A 123 -8.83 -10.74 -37.56
C GLN A 123 -9.74 -10.23 -36.44
N GLN A 124 -11.06 -10.25 -36.63
CA GLN A 124 -12.04 -9.86 -35.62
C GLN A 124 -12.05 -10.81 -34.42
N LEU A 125 -12.04 -12.13 -34.67
CA LEU A 125 -11.96 -13.14 -33.62
C LEU A 125 -10.65 -13.08 -32.84
N ARG A 126 -9.51 -12.81 -33.50
CA ARG A 126 -8.23 -12.57 -32.81
C ARG A 126 -8.27 -11.36 -31.88
N ARG A 127 -8.92 -10.27 -32.29
CA ARG A 127 -9.12 -9.09 -31.41
C ARG A 127 -10.00 -9.46 -30.21
N SER A 128 -11.10 -10.18 -30.44
CA SER A 128 -11.97 -10.67 -29.38
C SER A 128 -11.21 -11.55 -28.38
N LEU A 129 -10.37 -12.48 -28.86
CA LEU A 129 -9.50 -13.29 -27.99
C LEU A 129 -8.55 -12.46 -27.15
N TYR A 130 -7.95 -11.42 -27.73
CA TYR A 130 -7.08 -10.52 -26.97
C TYR A 130 -7.83 -9.84 -25.83
N GLU A 131 -9.05 -9.33 -26.09
CA GLU A 131 -9.90 -8.71 -25.08
C GLU A 131 -10.33 -9.69 -23.99
N ILE A 132 -10.76 -10.90 -24.37
CA ILE A 132 -11.13 -11.95 -23.42
C ILE A 132 -9.93 -12.33 -22.55
N ARG A 133 -8.74 -12.48 -23.16
CA ARG A 133 -7.51 -12.78 -22.43
C ARG A 133 -7.19 -11.71 -21.40
N SER A 134 -7.26 -10.43 -21.77
CA SER A 134 -7.01 -9.32 -20.85
C SER A 134 -7.99 -9.31 -19.68
N ARG A 135 -9.30 -9.46 -19.95
CA ARG A 135 -10.32 -9.55 -18.89
C ARG A 135 -10.14 -10.77 -18.00
N LEU A 136 -9.71 -11.89 -18.56
CA LEU A 136 -9.48 -13.11 -17.80
C LEU A 136 -8.26 -12.96 -16.88
N ILE A 137 -7.18 -12.34 -17.35
CA ILE A 137 -6.02 -12.00 -16.50
C ILE A 137 -6.45 -11.06 -15.37
N GLU A 138 -7.21 -10.01 -15.68
CA GLU A 138 -7.74 -9.10 -14.67
C GLU A 138 -8.59 -9.86 -13.64
N SER A 139 -9.48 -10.74 -14.07
CA SER A 139 -10.37 -11.50 -13.18
C SER A 139 -9.62 -12.52 -12.31
N LEU A 140 -8.53 -13.10 -12.81
CA LEU A 140 -7.70 -14.07 -12.06
C LEU A 140 -6.76 -13.40 -11.06
N VAL A 141 -6.17 -12.27 -11.43
CA VAL A 141 -5.20 -11.55 -10.61
C VAL A 141 -5.89 -10.60 -9.62
N SER A 142 -7.14 -10.21 -9.88
CA SER A 142 -7.93 -9.42 -8.94
C SER A 142 -8.33 -10.28 -7.74
N SER A 143 -7.38 -10.48 -6.84
CA SER A 143 -7.56 -11.09 -5.53
C SER A 143 -7.29 -10.04 -4.44
N GLU A 144 -8.34 -9.73 -3.70
CA GLU A 144 -8.33 -9.35 -2.28
C GLU A 144 -7.96 -7.94 -1.83
N ASN A 145 -8.13 -6.89 -2.64
CA ASN A 145 -8.28 -5.56 -2.05
C ASN A 145 -9.46 -4.84 -2.71
N PRO A 146 -10.59 -4.61 -2.01
CA PRO A 146 -11.58 -3.68 -2.53
C PRO A 146 -10.86 -2.37 -2.79
N ASP A 147 -11.09 -1.75 -3.95
CA ASP A 147 -10.49 -0.47 -4.34
C ASP A 147 -10.48 0.49 -3.16
N GLU A 148 -9.33 0.60 -2.50
CA GLU A 148 -9.21 1.52 -1.39
C GLU A 148 -9.24 2.90 -2.01
N THR A 149 -10.40 3.52 -1.81
CA THR A 149 -10.70 4.87 -2.28
C THR A 149 -9.76 5.88 -1.65
N SER A 150 -9.11 5.53 -0.54
CA SER A 150 -8.31 6.43 0.28
C SER A 150 -7.02 5.79 0.72
N VAL A 151 -5.94 6.54 0.63
CA VAL A 151 -4.58 6.12 0.94
C VAL A 151 -3.87 7.20 1.71
N ILE A 152 -3.06 6.80 2.69
CA ILE A 152 -2.11 7.68 3.37
C ILE A 152 -0.75 7.54 2.68
N LEU A 153 -0.32 8.63 2.03
CA LEU A 153 0.99 8.78 1.42
C LEU A 153 1.91 9.51 2.40
N GLU A 154 3.01 8.87 2.79
CA GLU A 154 4.06 9.51 3.58
C GLU A 154 5.35 9.63 2.80
N VAL A 155 6.00 10.78 2.88
CA VAL A 155 7.30 11.03 2.25
C VAL A 155 8.28 11.46 3.33
N MET A 156 9.39 10.74 3.45
CA MET A 156 10.42 10.96 4.46
C MET A 156 11.78 11.23 3.82
N SER A 157 12.49 12.23 4.33
CA SER A 157 13.87 12.47 3.94
C SER A 157 14.79 11.37 4.49
N GLY A 158 15.68 10.85 3.65
CA GLY A 158 16.77 9.96 4.07
C GLY A 158 17.94 10.72 4.71
N ARG A 159 19.07 10.02 4.90
CA ARG A 159 20.33 10.64 5.36
C ARG A 159 21.19 11.04 4.16
N THR A 160 21.71 12.26 4.14
CA THR A 160 22.67 12.74 3.14
C THR A 160 24.12 12.63 3.62
N THR A 161 25.05 12.65 2.67
CA THR A 161 26.49 12.92 2.91
C THR A 161 26.85 14.40 2.69
N GLY A 162 25.87 15.29 2.44
CA GLY A 162 26.13 16.68 2.08
C GLY A 162 24.88 17.57 2.01
N GLY A 163 24.50 18.20 3.13
CA GLY A 163 23.50 19.27 3.20
C GLY A 163 22.04 18.83 3.00
N ASP A 164 21.18 19.79 2.66
CA ASP A 164 19.70 19.67 2.69
C ASP A 164 19.07 19.01 1.44
N ILE A 165 19.87 18.24 0.70
CA ILE A 165 19.47 17.68 -0.60
C ILE A 165 18.32 16.69 -0.46
N CYS A 166 18.35 15.84 0.57
CA CYS A 166 17.26 14.89 0.80
C CYS A 166 15.97 15.63 1.10
N GLN A 167 16.03 16.70 1.88
CA GLN A 167 14.86 17.47 2.24
C GLN A 167 14.27 18.20 1.02
N GLN A 168 15.13 18.85 0.21
CA GLN A 168 14.67 19.48 -1.04
C GLN A 168 14.09 18.46 -2.02
N PHE A 169 14.69 17.28 -2.12
CA PHE A 169 14.19 16.20 -2.98
C PHE A 169 12.86 15.64 -2.47
N THR A 170 12.70 15.50 -1.15
CA THR A 170 11.45 15.06 -0.51
C THR A 170 10.31 16.03 -0.84
N ALA A 171 10.57 17.34 -0.79
CA ALA A 171 9.60 18.36 -1.20
C ALA A 171 9.20 18.22 -2.68
N LYS A 172 10.19 18.05 -3.57
CA LYS A 172 9.94 17.84 -5.02
C LYS A 172 9.14 16.57 -5.32
N LEU A 173 9.36 15.49 -4.56
CA LEU A 173 8.57 14.26 -4.69
C LEU A 173 7.13 14.48 -4.26
N LEU A 174 6.92 15.16 -3.12
CA LEU A 174 5.57 15.46 -2.64
C LEU A 174 4.80 16.31 -3.67
N GLU A 175 5.45 17.34 -4.23
CA GLU A 175 4.89 18.19 -5.28
C GLU A 175 4.55 17.39 -6.56
N MET A 176 5.41 16.45 -6.96
CA MET A 176 5.15 15.56 -8.10
C MET A 176 3.89 14.72 -7.85
N TYR A 177 3.73 14.13 -6.66
CA TYR A 177 2.53 13.34 -6.33
C TYR A 177 1.29 14.20 -6.18
N GLN A 178 1.39 15.41 -5.65
CA GLN A 178 0.29 16.37 -5.59
C GLN A 178 -0.21 16.70 -7.00
N ARG A 179 0.70 16.98 -7.94
CA ARG A 179 0.34 17.21 -9.35
C ARG A 179 -0.28 15.97 -10.00
N PHE A 180 0.22 14.79 -9.66
CA PHE A 180 -0.34 13.53 -10.15
C PHE A 180 -1.76 13.28 -9.64
N ALA A 181 -2.01 13.57 -8.36
CA ALA A 181 -3.36 13.54 -7.80
C ALA A 181 -4.28 14.52 -8.55
N SER A 182 -3.85 15.75 -8.80
CA SER A 182 -4.62 16.72 -9.61
C SER A 182 -4.87 16.24 -11.04
N TYR A 183 -3.87 15.64 -11.69
CA TYR A 183 -4.00 15.06 -13.04
C TYR A 183 -5.04 13.92 -13.08
N LYS A 184 -5.09 13.10 -12.03
CA LYS A 184 -6.09 12.03 -11.85
C LYS A 184 -7.41 12.50 -11.27
N SER A 185 -7.58 13.81 -11.02
CA SER A 185 -8.76 14.38 -10.35
C SER A 185 -9.03 13.77 -8.96
N TRP A 186 -7.97 13.37 -8.26
CA TRP A 186 -8.04 12.90 -6.87
C TRP A 186 -8.00 14.06 -5.89
N HIS A 187 -8.67 13.88 -4.76
CA HIS A 187 -8.66 14.84 -3.67
C HIS A 187 -7.41 14.65 -2.79
N TRP A 188 -6.78 15.77 -2.44
CA TRP A 188 -5.51 15.84 -1.72
C TRP A 188 -5.68 16.60 -0.40
N GLU A 189 -5.44 15.92 0.71
CA GLU A 189 -5.56 16.48 2.06
C GLU A 189 -4.25 16.26 2.83
N VAL A 190 -3.62 17.35 3.27
CA VAL A 190 -2.36 17.28 4.03
C VAL A 190 -2.69 17.04 5.50
N LEU A 191 -2.20 15.92 6.07
CA LEU A 191 -2.44 15.55 7.46
C LEU A 191 -1.37 16.12 8.38
N LYS A 192 -0.10 15.93 8.03
CA LYS A 192 1.04 16.35 8.84
C LYS A 192 2.22 16.68 7.95
N HIS A 193 2.99 17.71 8.28
CA HIS A 193 4.26 17.98 7.64
C HIS A 193 5.27 18.57 8.64
N THR A 194 6.55 18.39 8.35
CA THR A 194 7.67 18.90 9.14
C THR A 194 8.65 19.57 8.17
N PRO A 195 8.55 20.90 7.98
CA PRO A 195 9.45 21.62 7.11
C PRO A 195 10.87 21.64 7.71
N THR A 196 11.86 21.86 6.86
CA THR A 196 13.23 22.15 7.32
C THR A 196 13.29 23.62 7.71
N GLU A 197 13.96 23.94 8.82
CA GLU A 197 14.28 25.33 9.15
C GLU A 197 15.19 25.89 8.04
N CYS A 198 14.61 26.68 7.14
CA CYS A 198 15.41 27.60 6.33
C CYS A 198 16.20 28.47 7.30
N GLY A 199 17.52 28.57 7.12
CA GLY A 199 18.32 29.58 7.80
C GLY A 199 17.61 30.93 7.70
N LEU A 200 17.28 31.50 8.87
CA LEU A 200 16.64 32.79 9.03
C LEU A 200 17.42 33.86 8.23
N GLY A 201 16.88 34.26 7.08
CA GLY A 201 17.01 35.63 6.65
C GLY A 201 16.19 36.48 7.61
N PHE A 202 16.88 37.25 8.46
CA PHE A 202 16.29 38.26 9.32
C PHE A 202 15.30 39.11 8.51
N ILE A 203 14.00 38.92 8.75
CA ILE A 203 12.99 39.95 8.57
C ILE A 203 12.34 40.07 9.94
N GLY A 204 12.65 41.18 10.61
CA GLY A 204 12.18 41.46 11.96
C GLY A 204 10.67 41.53 12.00
N VAL A 205 10.07 40.66 12.81
CA VAL A 205 8.81 40.94 13.49
C VAL A 205 9.03 40.54 14.95
N GLN A 206 8.83 41.51 15.82
CA GLN A 206 9.09 41.40 17.25
C GLN A 206 8.25 40.30 17.90
N GLY A 207 8.88 39.59 18.84
CA GLY A 207 8.21 38.94 19.96
C GLY A 207 7.89 37.46 19.75
N VAL A 208 8.86 36.58 20.03
CA VAL A 208 8.83 35.55 21.10
C VAL A 208 10.28 35.07 21.26
N ILE A 209 10.81 35.16 22.47
CA ILE A 209 12.17 34.72 22.83
C ILE A 209 12.18 33.18 22.87
N PRO A 210 13.07 32.48 22.13
CA PRO A 210 13.12 31.02 22.16
C PRO A 210 13.77 30.49 23.46
N ILE A 211 13.18 29.41 23.96
CA ILE A 211 13.49 28.67 25.21
C ILE A 211 14.94 28.13 25.30
N GLN A 212 15.76 28.33 24.27
CA GLN A 212 17.16 27.88 24.23
C GLN A 212 18.12 28.70 25.12
N LEU A 213 17.71 29.89 25.59
CA LEU A 213 18.52 30.73 26.49
C LEU A 213 18.34 30.38 27.99
N PHE A 214 17.44 29.47 28.34
CA PHE A 214 17.19 29.08 29.73
C PHE A 214 18.13 27.96 30.23
N ILE A 215 18.62 27.10 29.34
CA ILE A 215 19.44 25.93 29.73
C ILE A 215 20.93 26.30 29.91
N SER A 216 21.45 27.30 29.20
CA SER A 216 22.83 27.78 29.43
C SER A 216 22.98 28.68 30.66
N ALA A 217 21.90 29.23 31.20
CA ALA A 217 21.93 30.01 32.45
C ALA A 217 21.88 29.13 33.72
N MET A 218 21.48 27.86 33.60
CA MET A 218 21.43 26.92 34.72
C MET A 218 22.75 26.17 34.95
N LEU A 219 23.59 26.02 33.92
CA LEU A 219 24.88 25.30 34.00
C LEU A 219 26.10 26.20 34.25
N SER A 220 25.90 27.46 34.64
CA SER A 220 27.00 28.38 35.06
C SER A 220 26.90 28.79 36.53
N ARG A 221 26.19 28.02 37.36
CA ARG A 221 26.23 28.10 38.82
C ARG A 221 26.40 26.73 39.46
N GLU A 222 27.40 25.98 39.01
CA GLU A 222 27.95 24.83 39.72
C GLU A 222 29.48 24.95 39.76
N SER A 223 29.94 26.02 40.40
CA SER A 223 31.35 26.15 40.78
C SER A 223 31.44 26.85 42.13
N GLU A 224 30.70 26.37 43.12
CA GLU A 224 30.86 26.72 44.54
C GLU A 224 29.94 25.85 45.40
N CYS A 225 30.31 24.59 45.62
CA CYS A 225 30.22 23.95 46.95
C CYS A 225 30.81 22.53 46.89
N SER A 226 32.09 22.43 47.25
CA SER A 226 32.64 21.19 47.78
C SER A 226 32.33 21.08 49.27
N ARG A 227 32.22 19.84 49.77
CA ARG A 227 32.05 19.39 51.17
C ARG A 227 30.60 19.16 51.65
N ALA A 228 30.12 17.93 51.49
CA ALA A 228 29.76 17.04 52.61
C ALA A 228 29.33 15.66 52.06
N GLY A 229 29.64 14.61 52.81
CA GLY A 229 29.52 13.21 52.40
C GLY A 229 28.11 12.68 52.20
N VAL A 230 28.04 11.70 51.29
CA VAL A 230 27.17 10.51 51.22
C VAL A 230 25.96 10.46 52.15
N GLU A 231 24.76 10.38 51.57
CA GLU A 231 23.79 9.31 51.83
C GLU A 231 22.76 9.22 50.70
N SER A 232 22.37 7.97 50.40
CA SER A 232 21.59 7.50 49.26
C SER A 232 20.19 8.11 49.17
N ILE A 233 19.74 8.53 47.97
CA ILE A 233 18.34 8.91 47.73
C ILE A 233 17.74 8.07 46.60
N ASN A 234 16.58 7.51 46.93
CA ASN A 234 15.77 6.54 46.21
C ASN A 234 14.95 7.22 45.09
N LEU A 235 14.80 6.57 43.93
CA LEU A 235 14.33 7.18 42.67
C LEU A 235 12.80 7.30 42.50
N GLU A 236 11.99 7.25 43.56
CA GLU A 236 10.52 7.27 43.46
C GLU A 236 9.81 8.48 44.12
N SER A 237 10.50 9.59 44.40
CA SER A 237 9.89 10.71 45.15
C SER A 237 10.04 12.10 44.53
N VAL A 238 10.22 12.22 43.21
CA VAL A 238 10.18 13.52 42.51
C VAL A 238 9.08 13.54 41.45
N MET A 239 7.85 13.39 41.91
CA MET A 239 6.67 13.91 41.22
C MET A 239 5.67 14.20 42.33
N TRP A 240 5.05 15.38 42.29
CA TRP A 240 4.19 16.00 43.31
C TRP A 240 4.85 17.08 44.15
N ILE A 241 4.11 18.20 44.28
CA ILE A 241 4.34 19.44 45.02
C ILE A 241 5.02 20.54 44.17
N SER A 242 4.49 21.74 43.96
CA SER A 242 3.15 22.36 43.98
C SER A 242 3.43 23.80 43.54
N PHE A 243 2.61 24.38 42.65
CA PHE A 243 2.44 25.84 42.63
C PHE A 243 0.96 26.12 42.87
N SER A 244 0.66 26.36 44.14
CA SER A 244 -0.63 26.81 44.61
C SER A 244 -0.69 28.33 44.60
N GLY A 245 -1.76 28.87 44.01
CA GLY A 245 -2.44 30.04 44.56
C GLY A 245 -2.42 31.31 43.71
N SER A 246 -3.47 31.54 42.92
CA SER A 246 -4.57 32.44 43.35
C SER A 246 -5.74 32.42 42.36
N ARG A 247 -6.95 32.39 42.93
CA ARG A 247 -8.27 32.29 42.29
C ARG A 247 -8.70 33.60 41.62
N MET A 248 -9.44 33.50 40.52
CA MET A 248 -10.80 34.06 40.32
C MET A 248 -11.20 33.82 38.85
N SER A 249 -12.22 32.99 38.59
CA SER A 249 -13.63 33.37 38.41
C SER A 249 -13.90 34.03 37.06
N SER A 250 -14.26 33.23 36.07
CA SER A 250 -15.58 33.27 35.41
C SER A 250 -15.58 32.28 34.25
N ALA A 251 -16.63 31.47 34.19
CA ALA A 251 -16.94 30.63 33.05
C ALA A 251 -17.25 31.53 31.86
N ASP A 252 -16.46 31.42 30.80
CA ASP A 252 -16.89 31.76 29.44
C ASP A 252 -16.24 30.77 28.47
N GLN A 253 -17.13 30.12 27.73
CA GLN A 253 -17.00 29.37 26.49
C GLN A 253 -15.59 29.23 25.89
N ILE A 254 -15.10 27.97 25.81
CA ILE A 254 -14.18 27.54 24.75
C ILE A 254 -14.80 26.31 24.08
N GLU A 255 -15.93 26.54 23.41
CA GLU A 255 -16.28 25.85 22.17
C GLU A 255 -15.61 26.66 21.05
N GLY A 256 -14.57 26.12 20.40
CA GLY A 256 -13.93 26.81 19.28
C GLY A 256 -12.44 26.57 19.15
N SER A 257 -12.04 25.37 18.73
CA SER A 257 -10.78 25.16 17.97
C SER A 257 -10.80 23.79 17.26
N GLN A 258 -11.96 23.45 16.68
CA GLN A 258 -12.08 22.42 15.64
C GLN A 258 -12.76 23.05 14.43
N ASN A 259 -12.02 23.90 13.72
CA ASN A 259 -12.22 24.27 12.32
C ASN A 259 -11.38 25.51 12.07
N GLU A 260 -10.23 25.33 11.40
CA GLU A 260 -9.68 26.27 10.41
C GLU A 260 -8.29 25.79 9.96
N LEU A 261 -8.25 24.63 9.31
CA LEU A 261 -7.16 24.25 8.41
C LEU A 261 -7.74 23.45 7.22
N LYS A 262 -8.76 24.02 6.55
CA LYS A 262 -9.14 23.58 5.20
C LYS A 262 -8.38 24.46 4.22
N GLY A 263 -7.44 23.87 3.49
CA GLY A 263 -6.76 24.51 2.36
C GLY A 263 -5.37 25.07 2.65
N ALA A 264 -4.52 24.37 3.41
CA ALA A 264 -3.09 24.67 3.38
C ALA A 264 -2.50 24.17 2.05
N ASP A 265 -2.35 25.09 1.09
CA ASP A 265 -1.69 24.83 -0.19
C ASP A 265 -0.18 24.69 0.05
N VAL A 266 0.28 23.46 0.33
CA VAL A 266 1.70 23.14 0.58
C VAL A 266 2.58 23.48 -0.63
N GLY A 267 1.98 23.69 -1.81
CA GLY A 267 2.67 24.10 -3.03
C GLY A 267 3.28 25.51 -2.98
N SER A 268 2.91 26.38 -2.03
CA SER A 268 3.36 27.78 -2.05
C SER A 268 4.41 28.18 -0.99
N VAL A 269 4.74 27.36 0.01
CA VAL A 269 5.54 27.84 1.17
C VAL A 269 6.58 26.84 1.67
N CYS A 270 7.48 26.39 0.80
CA CYS A 270 8.69 25.67 1.22
C CYS A 270 9.87 26.03 0.31
N SER A 271 10.41 27.25 0.44
CA SER A 271 11.78 27.53 -0.04
C SER A 271 12.83 26.71 0.72
N GLY A 272 12.41 26.04 1.81
CA GLY A 272 13.15 25.04 2.57
C GLY A 272 12.77 23.63 2.18
N GLY A 273 13.67 22.69 2.40
CA GLY A 273 13.35 21.28 2.18
C GLY A 273 12.26 20.76 3.13
N LEU A 274 11.86 19.50 2.95
CA LEU A 274 10.89 18.81 3.78
C LEU A 274 11.52 17.59 4.47
N HIS A 275 11.38 17.46 5.78
CA HIS A 275 11.83 16.26 6.51
C HIS A 275 10.82 15.12 6.44
N TYR A 276 9.55 15.46 6.61
CA TYR A 276 8.45 14.51 6.68
C TYR A 276 7.17 15.17 6.19
N ALA A 277 6.38 14.46 5.39
CA ALA A 277 4.98 14.78 5.18
C ALA A 277 4.13 13.51 5.16
N SER A 278 2.88 13.65 5.59
CA SER A 278 1.81 12.67 5.52
C SER A 278 0.59 13.35 4.92
N VAL A 279 0.03 12.71 3.91
CA VAL A 279 -1.07 13.23 3.10
C VAL A 279 -2.07 12.11 2.88
N ARG A 280 -3.35 12.43 3.02
CA ARG A 280 -4.45 11.58 2.58
C ARG A 280 -4.79 11.90 1.13
N VAL A 281 -4.80 10.89 0.29
CA VAL A 281 -5.22 10.98 -1.11
C VAL A 281 -6.49 10.15 -1.27
N THR A 282 -7.55 10.75 -1.81
CA THR A 282 -8.84 10.07 -2.02
C THR A 282 -9.31 10.18 -3.46
N GLY A 283 -9.84 9.09 -4.01
CA GLY A 283 -10.30 9.00 -5.39
C GLY A 283 -10.37 7.57 -5.91
N ASP A 284 -10.54 7.42 -7.22
CA ASP A 284 -10.73 6.11 -7.83
C ASP A 284 -9.40 5.34 -7.94
N SER A 285 -9.38 4.11 -7.41
CA SER A 285 -8.26 3.16 -7.45
C SER A 285 -6.89 3.77 -7.07
N VAL A 286 -6.87 4.70 -6.11
CA VAL A 286 -5.66 5.42 -5.66
C VAL A 286 -4.58 4.44 -5.21
N PHE A 287 -4.94 3.46 -4.37
CA PHE A 287 -3.99 2.48 -3.86
C PHE A 287 -3.35 1.66 -4.98
N ARG A 288 -4.12 1.22 -5.97
CA ARG A 288 -3.64 0.44 -7.12
C ARG A 288 -2.61 1.20 -7.95
N ALA A 289 -2.71 2.52 -8.02
CA ALA A 289 -1.74 3.36 -8.72
C ALA A 289 -0.51 3.67 -7.86
N LEU A 290 -0.71 4.08 -6.61
CA LEU A 290 0.37 4.56 -5.75
C LEU A 290 1.11 3.45 -5.01
N CYS A 291 0.59 2.23 -4.88
CA CYS A 291 1.28 1.16 -4.13
C CYS A 291 2.70 0.87 -4.67
N PHE A 292 2.95 1.10 -5.96
CA PHE A 292 4.27 0.94 -6.57
C PHE A 292 5.23 2.10 -6.32
N GLU A 293 4.76 3.17 -5.67
CA GLU A 293 5.60 4.27 -5.18
C GLU A 293 6.25 3.94 -3.84
N ALA A 294 5.77 2.93 -3.12
CA ALA A 294 6.35 2.53 -1.86
C ALA A 294 7.81 2.06 -2.02
N GLY A 295 8.71 2.62 -1.22
CA GLY A 295 10.12 2.23 -1.16
C GLY A 295 11.10 3.40 -1.16
N THR A 296 12.37 3.10 -1.45
CA THR A 296 13.45 4.10 -1.44
C THR A 296 13.69 4.70 -2.83
N HIS A 297 13.66 6.03 -2.93
CA HIS A 297 13.96 6.82 -4.12
C HIS A 297 15.32 7.48 -3.95
N ARG A 298 16.21 7.31 -4.93
CA ARG A 298 17.54 7.90 -4.93
C ARG A 298 17.59 9.14 -5.82
N VAL A 299 18.23 10.21 -5.37
CA VAL A 299 18.49 11.40 -6.19
C VAL A 299 19.99 11.61 -6.40
N GLN A 300 20.36 12.06 -7.60
CA GLN A 300 21.69 12.55 -7.95
C GLN A 300 21.57 13.95 -8.53
N VAL A 301 22.15 14.93 -7.85
CA VAL A 301 22.05 16.36 -8.21
C VAL A 301 23.31 17.10 -7.80
N ILE A 302 23.57 18.23 -8.45
CA ILE A 302 24.54 19.23 -8.00
C ILE A 302 23.72 20.28 -7.23
N PRO A 303 23.94 20.46 -5.92
CA PRO A 303 23.20 21.43 -5.12
C PRO A 303 23.43 22.86 -5.60
N ASP A 304 22.35 23.65 -5.63
CA ASP A 304 22.42 25.07 -5.95
C ASP A 304 23.00 25.91 -4.78
N SER A 305 22.91 25.38 -3.55
CA SER A 305 23.12 26.12 -2.30
C SER A 305 24.57 26.28 -1.82
N GLY A 306 25.58 26.13 -2.68
CA GLY A 306 26.95 26.46 -2.23
C GLY A 306 27.99 26.72 -3.31
N LEU A 307 28.76 27.81 -3.09
CA LEU A 307 29.87 28.26 -3.92
C LEU A 307 31.19 27.47 -3.71
N SER A 308 31.22 26.51 -2.78
CA SER A 308 32.44 25.74 -2.47
C SER A 308 32.68 24.61 -3.47
N SER A 309 33.94 24.32 -3.78
CA SER A 309 34.36 23.23 -4.66
C SER A 309 33.90 21.82 -4.19
N ARG A 310 33.67 21.60 -2.89
CA ARG A 310 33.04 20.36 -2.39
C ARG A 310 31.54 20.29 -2.69
N MET A 311 30.87 21.43 -2.81
CA MET A 311 29.43 21.53 -3.05
C MET A 311 29.09 21.42 -4.54
N GLN A 312 29.98 21.85 -5.44
CA GLN A 312 29.84 21.72 -6.91
C GLN A 312 30.09 20.29 -7.45
N ARG A 313 29.93 19.26 -6.61
CA ARG A 313 30.08 17.85 -7.00
C ARG A 313 28.71 17.20 -7.08
N ILE A 314 28.63 16.04 -7.74
CA ILE A 314 27.42 15.24 -7.74
C ILE A 314 27.24 14.65 -6.33
N HIS A 315 26.18 15.08 -5.67
CA HIS A 315 25.77 14.53 -4.40
C HIS A 315 24.66 13.51 -4.62
N THR A 316 24.64 12.49 -3.77
CA THR A 316 23.58 11.48 -3.77
C THR A 316 22.76 11.62 -2.49
N GLY A 317 21.44 11.66 -2.64
CA GLY A 317 20.48 11.62 -1.55
C GLY A 317 19.48 10.47 -1.69
N THR A 318 18.72 10.20 -0.64
CA THR A 318 17.60 9.27 -0.63
C THR A 318 16.35 9.91 -0.02
N ALA A 319 15.19 9.49 -0.50
CA ALA A 319 13.90 9.74 0.15
C ALA A 319 13.14 8.41 0.19
N THR A 320 12.35 8.20 1.23
CA THR A 320 11.52 7.02 1.38
C THR A 320 10.06 7.43 1.24
N VAL A 321 9.32 6.73 0.40
CA VAL A 321 7.88 6.91 0.22
C VAL A 321 7.20 5.69 0.82
N ILE A 322 6.14 5.92 1.59
CA ILE A 322 5.34 4.90 2.25
C ILE A 322 3.91 5.12 1.80
N VAL A 323 3.24 4.04 1.43
CA VAL A 323 1.87 4.06 0.91
C VAL A 323 1.07 3.07 1.74
N LEU A 324 0.15 3.59 2.55
CA LEU A 324 -0.66 2.80 3.47
C LEU A 324 -2.15 2.94 3.15
N PRO A 325 -2.91 1.84 3.28
CA PRO A 325 -4.36 1.88 3.18
C PRO A 325 -4.95 2.83 4.24
N ASP A 326 -5.92 3.67 3.87
CA ASP A 326 -6.69 4.45 4.85
C ASP A 326 -7.94 3.66 5.25
N THR A 327 -7.80 2.88 6.33
CA THR A 327 -8.88 2.06 6.88
C THR A 327 -9.79 2.88 7.79
N GLN A 328 -11.08 2.91 7.51
CA GLN A 328 -12.08 3.52 8.40
C GLN A 328 -12.31 2.65 9.64
N GLU A 329 -12.51 3.29 10.80
CA GLU A 329 -12.89 2.61 12.04
C GLU A 329 -14.27 1.95 11.87
N MET A 330 -14.30 0.61 11.88
CA MET A 330 -15.56 -0.13 11.82
C MET A 330 -16.12 -0.35 13.22
N MET A 331 -17.39 0.02 13.42
CA MET A 331 -18.10 -0.29 14.67
C MET A 331 -18.33 -1.80 14.79
N VAL A 332 -17.89 -2.40 15.90
CA VAL A 332 -18.04 -3.84 16.13
C VAL A 332 -19.46 -4.16 16.57
N HIS A 333 -20.27 -4.71 15.66
CA HIS A 333 -21.61 -5.19 15.99
C HIS A 333 -21.56 -6.62 16.55
N VAL A 334 -21.78 -6.77 17.85
CA VAL A 334 -21.83 -8.07 18.52
C VAL A 334 -23.24 -8.66 18.45
N SER A 335 -23.39 -9.81 17.79
CA SER A 335 -24.66 -10.52 17.66
C SER A 335 -25.02 -11.27 18.95
N ALA A 336 -26.31 -11.36 19.28
CA ALA A 336 -26.76 -12.09 20.47
C ALA A 336 -26.58 -13.61 20.37
N LYS A 337 -26.44 -14.16 19.16
CA LYS A 337 -26.26 -15.61 18.93
C LYS A 337 -24.87 -16.09 19.34
N ASP A 338 -23.89 -15.20 19.30
CA ASP A 338 -22.48 -15.50 19.57
C ASP A 338 -22.10 -15.30 21.04
N LEU A 339 -23.09 -14.98 21.88
CA LEU A 339 -22.91 -14.66 23.29
C LEU A 339 -23.50 -15.75 24.18
N ARG A 340 -22.66 -16.27 25.07
CA ARG A 340 -23.09 -17.05 26.22
C ARG A 340 -23.09 -16.16 27.46
N ILE A 341 -24.24 -16.07 28.14
CA ILE A 341 -24.41 -15.24 29.34
C ILE A 341 -24.70 -16.18 30.51
N ASP A 342 -23.76 -16.25 31.45
CA ASP A 342 -23.88 -17.03 32.67
C ASP A 342 -24.10 -16.08 33.86
N THR A 343 -24.96 -16.47 34.79
CA THR A 343 -25.30 -15.67 36.00
C THR A 343 -24.92 -16.43 37.25
N PHE A 344 -24.33 -15.76 38.23
CA PHE A 344 -23.81 -16.39 39.45
C PHE A 344 -23.84 -15.43 40.65
N ARG A 345 -23.54 -15.94 41.85
CA ARG A 345 -23.48 -15.13 43.08
C ARG A 345 -22.23 -14.26 43.10
N SER A 346 -22.40 -12.99 43.49
CA SER A 346 -21.26 -12.06 43.63
C SER A 346 -20.29 -12.53 44.72
N GLY A 347 -18.99 -12.36 44.48
CA GLY A 347 -17.95 -12.65 45.47
C GLY A 347 -17.63 -11.45 46.37
N GLY A 348 -17.33 -11.69 47.65
CA GLY A 348 -16.83 -10.67 48.58
C GLY A 348 -17.57 -10.61 49.93
N ALA A 349 -17.12 -9.72 50.82
CA ALA A 349 -17.78 -9.47 52.10
C ALA A 349 -19.13 -8.78 51.85
N GLY A 350 -20.23 -9.51 52.09
CA GLY A 350 -21.58 -9.04 51.80
C GLY A 350 -22.61 -9.52 52.80
N GLY A 351 -23.73 -8.79 52.90
CA GLY A 351 -24.88 -9.19 53.71
C GLY A 351 -25.72 -10.29 53.05
N GLN A 352 -26.94 -10.51 53.56
CA GLN A 352 -27.87 -11.54 53.07
C GLN A 352 -28.10 -11.50 51.55
N HIS A 353 -28.11 -10.30 50.94
CA HIS A 353 -28.29 -10.13 49.50
C HIS A 353 -27.17 -10.78 48.67
N VAL A 354 -25.92 -10.73 49.12
CA VAL A 354 -24.78 -11.32 48.39
C VAL A 354 -24.79 -12.85 48.48
N ASN A 355 -25.26 -13.40 49.59
CA ASN A 355 -25.31 -14.85 49.80
C ASN A 355 -26.49 -15.54 49.10
N SER A 356 -27.56 -14.80 48.78
CA SER A 356 -28.82 -15.36 48.26
C SER A 356 -29.11 -15.03 46.80
N THR A 357 -28.66 -13.87 46.30
CA THR A 357 -29.08 -13.35 45.00
C THR A 357 -27.99 -13.52 43.93
N ASP A 358 -28.36 -14.05 42.77
CA ASP A 358 -27.46 -14.25 41.62
C ASP A 358 -27.32 -12.96 40.80
N SER A 359 -26.68 -11.95 41.37
CA SER A 359 -26.52 -10.62 40.75
C SER A 359 -25.34 -10.50 39.79
N ALA A 360 -24.31 -11.36 39.88
CA ALA A 360 -23.12 -11.28 39.03
C ALA A 360 -23.37 -11.90 37.66
N VAL A 361 -22.78 -11.31 36.62
CA VAL A 361 -22.97 -11.73 35.23
C VAL A 361 -21.61 -11.92 34.56
N ARG A 362 -21.44 -13.06 33.89
CA ARG A 362 -20.31 -13.36 33.00
C ARG A 362 -20.82 -13.50 31.58
N VAL A 363 -20.16 -12.82 30.66
CA VAL A 363 -20.46 -12.87 29.24
C VAL A 363 -19.24 -13.44 28.51
N THR A 364 -19.47 -14.48 27.71
CA THR A 364 -18.46 -15.15 26.91
C THR A 364 -18.81 -15.00 25.43
N HIS A 365 -17.90 -14.46 24.63
CA HIS A 365 -18.03 -14.44 23.19
C HIS A 365 -17.50 -15.75 22.62
N LEU A 366 -18.39 -16.58 22.08
CA LEU A 366 -18.08 -17.94 21.62
C LEU A 366 -16.98 -17.99 20.54
N PRO A 367 -16.98 -17.14 19.49
CA PRO A 367 -16.00 -17.29 18.41
C PRO A 367 -14.60 -16.78 18.76
N THR A 368 -14.47 -15.77 19.64
CA THR A 368 -13.14 -15.28 20.07
C THR A 368 -12.67 -15.88 21.39
N GLY A 369 -13.55 -16.53 22.15
CA GLY A 369 -13.27 -17.03 23.51
C GLY A 369 -13.08 -15.92 24.55
N THR A 370 -13.39 -14.66 24.22
CA THR A 370 -13.21 -13.53 25.15
C THR A 370 -14.28 -13.55 26.23
N VAL A 371 -13.85 -13.53 27.49
CA VAL A 371 -14.74 -13.54 28.66
C VAL A 371 -14.64 -12.21 29.39
N CYS A 372 -15.79 -11.63 29.75
CA CYS A 372 -15.91 -10.46 30.62
C CYS A 372 -16.89 -10.76 31.75
N GLU A 373 -16.58 -10.30 32.96
CA GLU A 373 -17.46 -10.47 34.11
C GLU A 373 -17.66 -9.16 34.86
N CYS A 374 -18.88 -8.94 35.35
CA CYS A 374 -19.22 -7.76 36.11
C CYS A 374 -20.07 -8.11 37.33
N GLN A 375 -19.65 -7.61 38.49
CA GLN A 375 -20.34 -7.78 39.79
C GLN A 375 -20.44 -6.47 40.58
N GLN A 376 -20.21 -5.32 39.95
CA GLN A 376 -20.11 -4.01 40.61
C GLN A 376 -21.43 -3.52 41.22
N TYR A 377 -22.55 -3.82 40.56
CA TYR A 377 -23.86 -3.34 40.96
C TYR A 377 -24.71 -4.44 41.60
N ARG A 378 -25.67 -4.05 42.44
CA ARG A 378 -26.67 -4.98 43.00
C ARG A 378 -27.64 -5.52 41.94
N SER A 379 -27.84 -4.79 40.84
CA SER A 379 -28.77 -5.16 39.76
C SER A 379 -28.09 -5.97 38.66
N GLN A 380 -28.67 -7.14 38.37
CA GLN A 380 -28.22 -8.05 37.30
C GLN A 380 -28.25 -7.38 35.92
N LEU A 381 -29.30 -6.62 35.61
CA LEU A 381 -29.43 -5.92 34.32
C LEU A 381 -28.28 -4.95 34.10
N LYS A 382 -27.93 -4.19 35.15
CA LYS A 382 -26.85 -3.20 35.10
C LYS A 382 -25.49 -3.89 34.92
N ASN A 383 -25.24 -4.98 35.67
CA ASN A 383 -24.04 -5.79 35.50
C ASN A 383 -23.95 -6.41 34.09
N ARG A 384 -25.07 -6.89 33.53
CA ARG A 384 -25.11 -7.40 32.15
C ARG A 384 -24.77 -6.32 31.13
N GLN A 385 -25.33 -5.12 31.25
CA GLN A 385 -25.04 -4.00 30.35
C GLN A 385 -23.57 -3.59 30.44
N THR A 386 -23.01 -3.49 31.65
CA THR A 386 -21.59 -3.17 31.85
C THR A 386 -20.68 -4.26 31.30
N ALA A 387 -20.96 -5.54 31.56
CA ALA A 387 -20.19 -6.66 31.01
C ALA A 387 -20.22 -6.70 29.47
N LEU A 388 -21.37 -6.39 28.85
CA LEU A 388 -21.49 -6.28 27.39
C LEU A 388 -20.70 -5.09 26.84
N SER A 389 -20.74 -3.94 27.51
CA SER A 389 -19.96 -2.76 27.13
C SER A 389 -18.45 -3.03 27.22
N GLU A 390 -18.01 -3.71 28.28
CA GLU A 390 -16.61 -4.09 28.47
C GLU A 390 -16.17 -5.13 27.42
N LEU A 391 -17.02 -6.11 27.12
CA LEU A 391 -16.77 -7.09 26.07
C LEU A 391 -16.59 -6.41 24.71
N ARG A 392 -17.46 -5.46 24.35
CA ARG A 392 -17.34 -4.68 23.10
C ARG A 392 -16.00 -3.94 23.06
N SER A 393 -15.66 -3.23 24.13
CA SER A 393 -14.41 -2.49 24.21
C SER A 393 -13.18 -3.40 24.06
N ARG A 394 -13.17 -4.58 24.70
CA ARG A 394 -12.08 -5.56 24.54
C ARG A 394 -11.97 -6.12 23.13
N LEU A 395 -13.11 -6.41 22.49
CA LEU A 395 -13.14 -6.88 21.10
C LEU A 395 -12.62 -5.81 20.15
N GLU A 396 -13.08 -4.57 20.29
CA GLU A 396 -12.60 -3.41 19.53
C GLU A 396 -11.08 -3.22 19.70
N GLN A 397 -10.58 -3.21 20.94
CA GLN A 397 -9.15 -3.11 21.22
C GLN A 397 -8.34 -4.24 20.55
N SER A 398 -8.83 -5.48 20.61
CA SER A 398 -8.16 -6.61 19.96
C SER A 398 -8.14 -6.48 18.44
N MET A 399 -9.22 -6.02 17.83
CA MET A 399 -9.29 -5.80 16.38
C MET A 399 -8.40 -4.66 15.93
N VAL A 400 -8.48 -3.51 16.60
CA VAL A 400 -7.62 -2.35 16.34
C VAL A 400 -6.15 -2.72 16.53
N GLY A 401 -5.81 -3.47 17.57
CA GLY A 401 -4.44 -3.95 17.81
C GLY A 401 -3.92 -4.79 16.63
N LYS A 402 -4.70 -5.77 16.15
CA LYS A 402 -4.34 -6.58 14.98
C LYS A 402 -4.18 -5.73 13.71
N GLN A 403 -5.08 -4.78 13.48
CA GLN A 403 -4.98 -3.87 12.33
C GLN A 403 -3.72 -3.00 12.41
N GLN A 404 -3.42 -2.44 13.57
CA GLN A 404 -2.21 -1.66 13.81
C GLN A 404 -0.94 -2.48 13.61
N GLU A 405 -0.90 -3.72 14.09
CA GLU A 405 0.23 -4.64 13.88
C GLU A 405 0.48 -4.88 12.38
N LEU A 406 -0.56 -5.13 11.58
CA LEU A 406 -0.45 -5.29 10.13
C LEU A 406 0.07 -4.03 9.44
N LEU A 407 -0.43 -2.85 9.82
CA LEU A 407 0.01 -1.57 9.28
C LEU A 407 1.47 -1.27 9.65
N VAL A 408 1.86 -1.51 10.89
CA VAL A 408 3.25 -1.35 11.36
C VAL A 408 4.18 -2.29 10.62
N HIS A 409 3.79 -3.56 10.45
CA HIS A 409 4.57 -4.54 9.71
C HIS A 409 4.75 -4.13 8.23
N SER A 410 3.67 -3.68 7.58
CA SER A 410 3.71 -3.16 6.21
C SER A 410 4.63 -1.94 6.10
N ARG A 411 4.51 -0.99 7.03
CA ARG A 411 5.37 0.20 7.11
C ARG A 411 6.85 -0.17 7.23
N VAL A 412 7.21 -1.07 8.15
CA VAL A 412 8.60 -1.49 8.35
C VAL A 412 9.17 -2.13 7.08
N THR A 413 8.39 -2.97 6.43
CA THR A 413 8.75 -3.62 5.16
C THR A 413 9.00 -2.61 4.05
N GLN A 414 8.14 -1.61 3.88
CA GLN A 414 8.29 -0.57 2.84
C GLN A 414 9.48 0.36 3.11
N VAL A 415 9.76 0.68 4.37
CA VAL A 415 10.89 1.55 4.75
C VAL A 415 12.24 0.87 4.50
N GLY A 416 12.31 -0.45 4.73
CA GLY A 416 13.54 -1.23 4.59
C GLY A 416 14.68 -0.69 5.45
N THR A 417 15.91 -0.81 4.97
CA THR A 417 17.12 -0.32 5.68
C THR A 417 17.40 1.16 5.43
N ARG A 418 16.57 1.84 4.62
CA ARG A 418 16.77 3.21 4.11
C ARG A 418 18.11 3.41 3.37
N HIS A 419 18.74 2.31 2.93
CA HIS A 419 20.03 2.32 2.25
C HIS A 419 19.87 2.51 0.74
N GLN A 420 20.87 3.11 0.08
CA GLN A 420 20.85 3.37 -1.37
C GLN A 420 20.80 2.13 -2.27
N ALA A 421 21.03 0.94 -1.68
CA ALA A 421 21.04 -0.33 -2.38
C ALA A 421 19.61 -0.84 -2.66
N GLU A 422 18.67 -0.54 -1.78
CA GLU A 422 17.26 -0.98 -1.86
C GLU A 422 16.38 0.00 -2.67
N ARG A 423 17.01 0.81 -3.53
CA ARG A 423 16.27 1.83 -4.28
C ARG A 423 15.37 1.20 -5.34
N ILE A 424 14.14 1.66 -5.42
CA ILE A 424 13.23 1.33 -6.52
C ILE A 424 13.50 2.22 -7.74
N ARG A 425 13.88 3.48 -7.51
CA ARG A 425 14.14 4.47 -8.57
C ARG A 425 15.36 5.34 -8.34
N THR A 426 16.00 5.76 -9.43
CA THR A 426 17.04 6.80 -9.42
C THR A 426 16.62 7.99 -10.27
N TYR A 427 16.67 9.18 -9.67
CA TYR A 427 16.43 10.47 -10.29
C TYR A 427 17.77 11.16 -10.50
N ASN A 428 18.23 11.21 -11.74
CA ASN A 428 19.49 11.83 -12.09
C ASN A 428 19.22 13.18 -12.78
N PHE A 429 19.35 14.26 -12.02
CA PHE A 429 19.12 15.62 -12.52
C PHE A 429 20.24 16.11 -13.43
N THR A 430 21.48 15.60 -13.28
CA THR A 430 22.60 16.01 -14.13
C THR A 430 22.50 15.43 -15.54
N GLN A 431 21.98 14.21 -15.68
CA GLN A 431 21.71 13.54 -16.95
C GLN A 431 20.29 13.76 -17.46
N GLY A 432 19.44 14.45 -16.69
CA GLY A 432 18.05 14.71 -17.05
C GLY A 432 17.15 13.46 -17.05
N ARG A 433 17.52 12.39 -16.35
CA ARG A 433 16.93 11.06 -16.51
C ARG A 433 16.33 10.48 -15.22
N VAL A 434 15.26 9.71 -15.35
CA VAL A 434 14.72 8.85 -14.28
C VAL A 434 14.77 7.39 -14.72
N THR A 435 15.21 6.51 -13.82
CA THR A 435 15.27 5.06 -14.05
C THR A 435 14.56 4.30 -12.94
N ASP A 436 13.63 3.40 -13.29
CA ASP A 436 13.03 2.42 -12.36
C ASP A 436 13.76 1.08 -12.49
N HIS A 437 14.38 0.62 -11.40
CA HIS A 437 15.25 -0.57 -11.40
C HIS A 437 14.45 -1.88 -11.42
N ARG A 438 13.13 -1.84 -11.16
CA ARG A 438 12.28 -3.04 -11.12
C ARG A 438 11.92 -3.54 -12.52
N ILE A 439 11.63 -2.61 -13.44
CA ILE A 439 11.27 -2.91 -14.83
C ILE A 439 12.34 -2.49 -15.84
N GLY A 440 13.39 -1.79 -15.40
CA GLY A 440 14.40 -1.22 -16.31
C GLY A 440 13.87 -0.06 -17.15
N PHE A 441 12.79 0.58 -16.72
CA PHE A 441 12.22 1.74 -17.40
C PHE A 441 13.14 2.94 -17.27
N GLU A 442 13.31 3.67 -18.38
CA GLU A 442 14.17 4.84 -18.46
C GLU A 442 13.46 5.96 -19.24
N THR A 443 13.37 7.13 -18.64
CA THR A 443 12.92 8.35 -19.31
C THR A 443 13.99 9.44 -19.28
N ARG A 444 14.23 10.10 -20.41
CA ARG A 444 15.27 11.15 -20.57
C ARG A 444 14.76 12.56 -20.26
N ASN A 445 13.51 12.71 -19.85
CA ASN A 445 12.92 14.01 -19.52
C ASN A 445 12.45 14.04 -18.07
N ILE A 446 13.40 14.19 -17.14
CA ILE A 446 13.11 14.29 -15.70
C ILE A 446 12.18 15.45 -15.38
N LYS A 447 12.25 16.57 -16.12
CA LYS A 447 11.39 17.74 -15.86
C LYS A 447 9.93 17.40 -16.09
N GLU A 448 9.64 16.73 -17.21
CA GLU A 448 8.28 16.26 -17.52
C GLU A 448 7.82 15.19 -16.55
N PHE A 449 8.70 14.25 -16.19
CA PHE A 449 8.39 13.21 -15.21
C PHE A 449 8.00 13.81 -13.85
N MET A 450 8.77 14.80 -13.37
CA MET A 450 8.51 15.49 -12.10
C MET A 450 7.29 16.41 -12.13
N ARG A 451 6.69 16.67 -13.30
CA ARG A 451 5.37 17.33 -13.36
C ARG A 451 4.24 16.40 -12.92
N GLY A 452 4.47 15.08 -12.82
CA GLY A 452 3.46 14.13 -12.33
C GLY A 452 2.25 14.02 -13.25
N ALA A 453 2.45 13.81 -14.56
CA ALA A 453 1.36 13.65 -15.54
C ALA A 453 1.48 12.30 -16.28
N SER A 454 1.33 12.29 -17.60
CA SER A 454 1.27 11.09 -18.45
C SER A 454 2.47 10.15 -18.33
N LEU A 455 3.70 10.68 -18.18
CA LEU A 455 4.90 9.83 -18.04
C LEU A 455 4.93 9.02 -16.75
N LEU A 456 4.36 9.56 -15.67
CA LEU A 456 4.25 8.84 -14.40
C LEU A 456 3.14 7.77 -14.49
N GLU A 457 2.04 8.11 -15.16
CA GLU A 457 0.96 7.15 -15.46
C GLU A 457 1.43 5.98 -16.32
N GLU A 458 2.21 6.24 -17.38
CA GLU A 458 2.80 5.20 -18.23
C GLU A 458 3.67 4.25 -17.40
N LEU A 459 4.48 4.79 -16.49
CA LEU A 459 5.27 3.99 -15.55
C LEU A 459 4.37 3.12 -14.66
N HIS A 460 3.29 3.68 -14.09
CA HIS A 460 2.34 2.92 -13.26
C HIS A 460 1.69 1.77 -14.03
N GLN A 461 1.26 2.02 -15.27
CA GLN A 461 0.68 0.97 -16.12
C GLN A 461 1.68 -0.17 -16.36
N LEU A 462 2.92 0.13 -16.72
CA LEU A 462 3.97 -0.88 -16.93
C LEU A 462 4.29 -1.69 -15.65
N LEU A 463 4.27 -1.04 -14.49
CA LEU A 463 4.47 -1.71 -13.20
C LEU A 463 3.29 -2.63 -12.85
N GLN A 464 2.06 -2.18 -13.11
CA GLN A 464 0.86 -2.99 -12.92
C GLN A 464 0.87 -4.22 -13.83
N GLU A 465 1.18 -4.07 -15.11
CA GLU A 465 1.31 -5.20 -16.05
C GLU A 465 2.35 -6.21 -15.57
N LYS A 466 3.50 -5.73 -15.08
CA LYS A 466 4.54 -6.61 -14.54
C LYS A 466 4.06 -7.37 -13.30
N ASP A 467 3.45 -6.68 -12.34
CA ASP A 467 2.92 -7.27 -11.10
C ASP A 467 1.84 -8.31 -11.41
N GLN A 468 0.94 -8.01 -12.34
CA GLN A 468 -0.07 -8.96 -12.80
C GLN A 468 0.56 -10.21 -13.40
N ARG A 469 1.60 -10.04 -14.20
CA ARG A 469 2.34 -11.16 -14.80
C ARG A 469 3.04 -12.00 -13.75
N GLU A 470 3.68 -11.39 -12.75
CA GLU A 470 4.36 -12.11 -11.67
C GLU A 470 3.38 -12.92 -10.81
N LYS A 471 2.28 -12.30 -10.38
CA LYS A 471 1.20 -12.99 -9.63
C LYS A 471 0.64 -14.17 -10.42
N LEU A 472 0.37 -13.97 -11.71
CA LEU A 472 -0.16 -15.02 -12.56
C LEU A 472 0.79 -16.21 -12.69
N MET A 473 2.09 -15.95 -12.83
CA MET A 473 3.12 -17.01 -12.86
C MET A 473 3.18 -17.76 -11.52
N GLU A 474 3.13 -17.05 -10.40
CA GLU A 474 3.10 -17.66 -9.06
C GLU A 474 1.87 -18.57 -8.89
N LEU A 475 0.69 -18.12 -9.33
CA LEU A 475 -0.53 -18.94 -9.33
C LEU A 475 -0.38 -20.22 -10.18
N MET A 476 0.26 -20.12 -11.34
CA MET A 476 0.56 -21.28 -12.18
C MET A 476 1.48 -22.29 -11.47
N GLU A 477 2.51 -21.81 -10.78
CA GLU A 477 3.44 -22.67 -10.02
C GLU A 477 2.75 -23.36 -8.84
N ILE A 478 1.99 -22.62 -8.04
CA ILE A 478 1.25 -23.15 -6.88
C ILE A 478 0.26 -24.22 -7.34
N SER A 479 -0.49 -23.96 -8.42
CA SER A 479 -1.44 -24.92 -8.97
C SER A 479 -0.76 -26.22 -9.43
N GLY A 480 0.45 -26.12 -9.99
CA GLY A 480 1.23 -27.25 -10.46
C GLY A 480 1.83 -28.11 -9.33
N GLN A 481 2.24 -27.50 -8.21
CA GLN A 481 2.79 -28.23 -7.06
C GLN A 481 1.73 -29.03 -6.29
N ASN A 482 0.51 -28.50 -6.19
CA ASN A 482 -0.60 -29.19 -5.52
C ASN A 482 -1.00 -30.52 -6.20
N MET A 483 -0.78 -30.64 -7.51
CA MET A 483 -1.02 -31.88 -8.27
C MET A 483 0.07 -32.94 -8.08
N LYS A 484 1.30 -32.54 -7.69
CA LYS A 484 2.41 -33.49 -7.42
C LYS A 484 2.40 -34.03 -5.99
N SER A 485 1.66 -33.36 -5.10
CA SER A 485 1.56 -33.68 -3.67
C SER A 485 0.25 -34.36 -3.29
N SER A 486 -0.68 -34.49 -4.24
CA SER A 486 -1.89 -35.32 -4.16
C SER A 486 -1.64 -36.60 -4.97
#